data_AF-A0A957X004-F1
#
_entry.id   AF-A0A957X004-F1
#
_cell.length_a   1.000
_cell.length_b   1.000
_cell.length_c   1.000
_cell.angle_alpha   90.00
_cell.angle_beta   90.00
_cell.angle_gamma   90.00
#
_symmetry.space_group_name_H-M   'P 1'
#
loop_
_entity.id
_entity.type
_entity.pdbx_description
1 polymer ?
#
loop_
_entity_poly.entity_id
_entity_poly.type
_entity_poly.pdbx_seq_one_letter_code
_entity_poly.pdbx_strand_id
1 'polypeptide(L)'
;MINKQSLRGGTLPLAQVGSGTPSQPVKMYRDDFVQNTHAHFAHLRQEQPVAKAKMTRWQTVYLINRYADAVAALKDERIVKNPKAVSASGGGNGMPWMPKAYRPLLHNMLNMDDPDHRRLRNLVHKAFTPRMIMGLVERIEAIANELLDRAIAQERVDLIKAFAMPLPVTVIAEMIGIPPADRMYFRRLTERIIVSPTPLNMVGAIPAVWQFLRYIRGLADQRRADPQDDLLTALIQAEDAGDQLTEDELLGMVFLLLVAGHETTVNLIGNGTLALL
;
A
#
# COMPACT_ATOMS: atom_id res chain seq x y z
N MET A 1 12.13 1.98 5.71
CA MET A 1 13.24 1.37 4.95
C MET A 1 13.46 2.18 3.68
N ILE A 2 14.70 2.33 3.21
CA ILE A 2 15.01 3.01 1.96
C ILE A 2 15.74 2.05 1.03
N ASN A 3 15.24 1.85 -0.19
CA ASN A 3 15.94 1.06 -1.18
C ASN A 3 17.17 1.85 -1.68
N LYS A 4 18.33 1.20 -1.84
CA LYS A 4 19.50 1.85 -2.47
C LYS A 4 19.17 2.36 -3.88
N GLN A 5 18.25 1.68 -4.56
CA GLN A 5 17.70 2.09 -5.85
C GLN A 5 16.65 3.22 -5.72
N SER A 6 16.55 3.91 -4.58
CA SER A 6 15.70 5.09 -4.40
C SER A 6 16.54 6.37 -4.18
N LEU A 7 17.87 6.29 -4.30
CA LEU A 7 18.78 7.39 -4.01
C LEU A 7 19.31 8.01 -5.31
N ARG A 8 19.09 9.33 -5.50
CA ARG A 8 19.82 10.09 -6.52
C ARG A 8 21.32 10.14 -6.14
N GLY A 9 22.20 9.67 -7.03
CA GLY A 9 23.66 9.63 -6.78
C GLY A 9 24.16 8.47 -5.90
N GLY A 10 23.31 7.51 -5.54
CA GLY A 10 23.73 6.19 -5.05
C GLY A 10 24.27 6.07 -3.61
N THR A 11 24.34 7.16 -2.84
CA THR A 11 24.82 7.16 -1.43
C THR A 11 23.89 7.95 -0.50
N LEU A 12 23.70 7.44 0.73
CA LEU A 12 22.93 8.10 1.78
C LEU A 12 23.82 9.15 2.49
N PRO A 13 23.36 10.38 2.65
CA PRO A 13 24.09 11.47 3.29
C PRO A 13 23.70 11.64 4.77
N LEU A 14 23.35 10.54 5.45
CA LEU A 14 23.10 10.56 6.88
C LEU A 14 24.44 10.52 7.62
N ALA A 15 24.59 11.42 8.60
CA ALA A 15 25.76 11.48 9.45
C ALA A 15 25.96 10.13 10.15
N GLN A 16 27.11 9.51 9.88
CA GLN A 16 27.52 8.20 10.37
C GLN A 16 26.62 7.03 9.90
N VAL A 17 26.82 6.60 8.65
CA VAL A 17 26.90 5.14 8.42
C VAL A 17 28.03 4.66 9.32
N GLY A 18 27.70 4.15 10.51
CA GLY A 18 28.68 3.87 11.56
C GLY A 18 29.90 3.15 10.99
N SER A 19 31.09 3.68 11.27
CA SER A 19 32.39 3.09 10.92
C SER A 19 32.71 1.82 11.73
N GLY A 20 31.71 1.24 12.40
CA GLY A 20 31.80 -0.05 13.06
C GLY A 20 31.91 -1.17 12.02
N THR A 21 32.69 -2.19 12.36
CA THR A 21 32.85 -3.47 11.65
C THR A 21 31.59 -3.87 10.90
N PRO A 22 31.65 -4.37 9.64
CA PRO A 22 30.47 -4.68 8.86
C PRO A 22 29.62 -5.74 9.59
N SER A 23 28.62 -5.28 10.34
CA SER A 23 27.62 -6.15 10.93
C SER A 23 26.92 -6.86 9.78
N GLN A 24 26.74 -8.18 9.89
CA GLN A 24 26.04 -8.94 8.87
C GLN A 24 24.69 -8.26 8.54
N PRO A 25 24.28 -8.24 7.26
CA PRO A 25 23.04 -7.59 6.89
C PRO A 25 21.86 -8.16 7.68
N VAL A 26 21.04 -7.28 8.26
CA VAL A 26 19.84 -7.71 8.99
C VAL A 26 18.94 -8.51 8.05
N LYS A 27 18.57 -9.73 8.47
CA LYS A 27 17.66 -10.62 7.75
C LYS A 27 16.26 -10.47 8.33
N MET A 28 15.39 -9.69 7.67
CA MET A 28 14.08 -9.29 8.22
C MET A 28 13.00 -10.37 8.17
N TYR A 29 13.21 -11.45 7.39
CA TYR A 29 12.22 -12.52 7.18
C TYR A 29 12.50 -13.76 8.03
N ARG A 30 13.37 -13.67 9.04
CA ARG A 30 13.57 -14.79 9.95
C ARG A 30 12.46 -14.81 10.99
N ASP A 31 12.03 -16.00 11.39
CA ASP A 31 10.94 -16.18 12.35
C ASP A 31 11.21 -15.46 13.68
N ASP A 32 12.46 -15.47 14.16
CA ASP A 32 12.87 -14.74 15.37
C ASP A 32 12.65 -13.23 15.24
N PHE A 33 12.95 -12.67 14.07
CA PHE A 33 12.77 -11.24 13.80
C PHE A 33 11.29 -10.87 13.77
N VAL A 34 10.44 -11.68 13.14
CA VAL A 34 9.01 -11.43 13.01
C VAL A 34 8.30 -11.53 14.37
N GLN A 35 8.66 -12.51 15.21
CA GLN A 35 8.03 -12.70 16.52
C GLN A 35 8.44 -11.63 17.55
N ASN A 36 9.67 -11.09 17.44
CA ASN A 36 10.21 -10.13 18.41
C ASN A 36 10.61 -8.78 17.77
N THR A 37 9.87 -8.35 16.75
CA THR A 37 10.24 -7.21 15.89
C THR A 37 10.54 -5.94 16.68
N HIS A 38 9.76 -5.64 17.72
CA HIS A 38 9.97 -4.44 18.57
C HIS A 38 11.29 -4.48 19.34
N ALA A 39 11.67 -5.65 19.88
CA ALA A 39 12.93 -5.83 20.61
C ALA A 39 14.14 -5.70 19.66
N HIS A 40 14.06 -6.31 18.47
CA HIS A 40 15.09 -6.14 17.45
C HIS A 40 15.26 -4.68 17.02
N PHE A 41 14.17 -3.95 16.77
CA PHE A 41 14.28 -2.53 16.44
C PHE A 41 14.75 -1.67 17.62
N ALA A 42 14.48 -2.04 18.86
CA ALA A 42 15.02 -1.37 20.03
C ALA A 42 16.55 -1.48 20.09
N HIS A 43 17.08 -2.68 19.88
CA HIS A 43 18.52 -2.90 19.78
C HIS A 43 19.15 -2.14 18.61
N LEU A 44 18.54 -2.21 17.41
CA LEU A 44 19.02 -1.50 16.23
C LEU A 44 19.02 0.03 16.41
N ARG A 45 18.07 0.61 17.15
CA ARG A 45 18.06 2.06 17.45
C ARG A 45 19.26 2.52 18.26
N GLN A 46 19.77 1.66 19.14
CA GLN A 46 20.92 1.94 20.00
C GLN A 46 22.22 1.76 19.22
N GLU A 47 22.40 0.59 18.61
CA GLU A 47 23.68 0.17 18.03
C GLU A 47 23.88 0.56 16.56
N GLN A 48 22.80 0.62 15.77
CA GLN A 48 22.86 0.83 14.32
C GLN A 48 21.75 1.77 13.84
N PRO A 49 21.85 3.09 14.09
CA PRO A 49 20.83 4.06 13.71
C PRO A 49 20.45 3.99 12.23
N VAL A 50 21.46 3.73 11.38
CA VAL A 50 21.31 3.37 9.97
C VAL A 50 22.02 2.03 9.70
N ALA A 51 21.25 0.98 9.40
CA ALA A 51 21.79 -0.36 9.14
C ALA A 51 21.60 -0.77 7.68
N LYS A 52 22.58 -1.46 7.09
CA LYS A 52 22.38 -2.13 5.79
C LYS A 52 21.65 -3.46 6.01
N ALA A 53 20.64 -3.72 5.21
CA ALA A 53 19.88 -4.95 5.25
C ALA A 53 19.66 -5.53 3.84
N LYS A 54 19.35 -6.82 3.78
CA LYS A 54 19.01 -7.51 2.53
C LYS A 54 17.50 -7.74 2.51
N MET A 55 16.81 -7.13 1.55
CA MET A 55 15.38 -7.37 1.32
C MET A 55 15.18 -8.61 0.45
N THR A 56 16.05 -8.82 -0.53
CA THR A 56 16.14 -10.07 -1.30
C THR A 56 17.61 -10.43 -1.47
N ARG A 57 17.91 -11.57 -2.12
CA ARG A 57 19.29 -11.95 -2.45
C ARG A 57 20.06 -10.85 -3.19
N TRP A 58 19.34 -10.03 -3.96
CA TRP A 58 19.91 -9.01 -4.84
C TRP A 58 19.66 -7.58 -4.38
N GLN A 59 18.63 -7.34 -3.56
CA GLN A 59 18.28 -6.00 -3.10
C GLN A 59 18.87 -5.70 -1.72
N THR A 60 19.68 -4.63 -1.68
CA THR A 60 20.21 -4.06 -0.43
C THR A 60 19.43 -2.80 -0.10
N VAL A 61 18.91 -2.74 1.11
CA VAL A 61 18.15 -1.61 1.64
C VAL A 61 18.86 -1.03 2.85
N TYR A 62 18.53 0.20 3.19
CA TYR A 62 18.93 0.84 4.43
C TYR A 62 17.74 0.86 5.39
N LEU A 63 17.96 0.34 6.59
CA LEU A 63 17.10 0.51 7.74
C LEU A 63 17.45 1.81 8.41
N ILE A 64 16.46 2.67 8.61
CA ILE A 64 16.58 3.88 9.42
C ILE A 64 15.76 3.63 10.66
N ASN A 65 16.43 3.53 11.80
CA ASN A 65 15.84 2.98 13.01
C ASN A 65 15.42 4.07 14.01
N ARG A 66 16.10 5.22 14.02
CA ARG A 66 15.75 6.35 14.91
C ARG A 66 14.68 7.24 14.30
N TYR A 67 13.82 7.78 15.16
CA TYR A 67 12.72 8.64 14.75
C TYR A 67 13.20 9.90 14.01
N ALA A 68 14.17 10.63 14.57
CA ALA A 68 14.70 11.85 13.98
C ALA A 68 15.28 11.60 12.57
N ASP A 69 16.06 10.53 12.41
CA ASP A 69 16.66 10.14 11.14
C ASP A 69 15.59 9.75 10.11
N ALA A 70 14.54 9.04 10.54
CA ALA A 70 13.42 8.66 9.67
C ALA A 70 12.64 9.89 9.19
N VAL A 71 12.35 10.84 10.08
CA VAL A 71 11.70 12.12 9.72
C VAL A 71 12.55 12.93 8.75
N ALA A 72 13.85 13.04 9.01
CA ALA A 72 14.77 13.74 8.12
C ALA A 72 14.81 13.10 6.73
N ALA A 73 14.92 11.77 6.67
CA ALA A 73 14.95 11.03 5.42
C ALA A 73 13.63 11.10 4.63
N LEU A 74 12.47 11.10 5.31
CA LEU A 74 11.16 11.24 4.66
C LEU A 74 10.95 12.61 4.00
N LYS A 75 11.73 13.64 4.37
CA LYS A 75 11.67 15.00 3.82
C LYS A 75 12.78 15.31 2.82
N ASP A 76 13.71 14.38 2.61
CA ASP A 76 14.88 14.59 1.77
C ASP A 76 14.58 14.27 0.31
N GLU A 77 14.62 15.29 -0.55
CA GLU A 77 14.32 15.22 -1.98
C GLU A 77 15.26 14.28 -2.78
N ARG A 78 16.38 13.87 -2.20
CA ARG A 78 17.30 12.89 -2.81
C ARG A 78 16.76 11.47 -2.75
N ILE A 79 15.80 11.21 -1.86
CA ILE A 79 15.12 9.92 -1.71
C ILE A 79 13.85 9.95 -2.58
N VAL A 80 13.94 9.29 -3.72
CA VAL A 80 12.91 9.28 -4.77
C VAL A 80 12.19 7.94 -4.83
N LYS A 81 10.90 7.99 -5.15
CA LYS A 81 10.04 6.82 -5.31
C LYS A 81 9.96 6.37 -6.76
N ASN A 82 10.03 7.30 -7.70
CA ASN A 82 9.87 7.04 -9.12
C ASN A 82 11.10 6.30 -9.68
N PRO A 83 10.95 5.05 -10.14
CA PRO A 83 12.07 4.27 -10.69
C PRO A 83 12.74 4.94 -11.90
N LYS A 84 12.02 5.77 -12.66
CA LYS A 84 12.58 6.53 -13.79
C LYS A 84 13.56 7.60 -13.29
N ALA A 85 13.22 8.31 -12.22
CA ALA A 85 14.10 9.33 -11.63
C ALA A 85 15.40 8.73 -11.09
N VAL A 86 15.32 7.51 -10.56
CA VAL A 86 16.48 6.73 -10.12
C VAL A 86 17.36 6.37 -11.31
N SER A 87 16.78 5.74 -12.34
CA SER A 87 17.50 5.29 -13.54
C SER A 87 18.20 6.45 -14.26
N ALA A 88 17.51 7.59 -14.39
CA ALA A 88 18.07 8.81 -14.98
C ALA A 88 19.27 9.40 -14.21
N SER A 89 19.39 9.11 -12.91
CA SER A 89 20.50 9.58 -12.05
C SER A 89 21.66 8.57 -11.91
N GLY A 90 21.74 7.57 -12.79
CA GLY A 90 22.74 6.51 -12.73
C GLY A 90 22.44 5.42 -11.68
N GLY A 91 21.24 5.42 -11.11
CA GLY A 91 20.74 4.37 -10.23
C GLY A 91 20.25 3.13 -11.00
N GLY A 92 20.02 2.02 -10.30
CA GLY A 92 19.55 0.78 -10.91
C GLY A 92 18.14 0.88 -11.51
N ASN A 93 17.86 0.05 -12.51
CA ASN A 93 16.64 0.06 -13.32
C ASN A 93 15.41 -0.52 -12.56
N GLY A 94 15.03 0.03 -11.41
CA GLY A 94 13.86 -0.43 -10.62
C GLY A 94 13.82 -1.95 -10.43
N MET A 95 12.65 -2.55 -10.67
CA MET A 95 12.46 -4.01 -10.79
C MET A 95 12.28 -4.42 -12.27
N PRO A 96 13.37 -4.66 -13.03
CA PRO A 96 13.27 -4.97 -14.47
C PRO A 96 12.68 -6.38 -14.72
N TRP A 97 12.62 -7.21 -13.68
CA TRP A 97 12.03 -8.55 -13.71
C TRP A 97 10.50 -8.55 -13.53
N MET A 98 9.89 -7.41 -13.21
CA MET A 98 8.47 -7.33 -12.91
C MET A 98 7.63 -7.53 -14.18
N PRO A 99 6.59 -8.39 -14.15
CA PRO A 99 5.77 -8.62 -15.34
C PRO A 99 5.06 -7.35 -15.80
N LYS A 100 5.03 -7.12 -17.12
CA LYS A 100 4.40 -5.93 -17.73
C LYS A 100 2.92 -5.76 -17.36
N ALA A 101 2.23 -6.86 -17.03
CA ALA A 101 0.83 -6.85 -16.58
C ALA A 101 0.58 -5.96 -15.34
N TYR A 102 1.60 -5.76 -14.50
CA TYR A 102 1.47 -4.92 -13.28
C TYR A 102 1.62 -3.43 -13.55
N ARG A 103 2.06 -3.00 -14.75
CA ARG A 103 2.37 -1.59 -15.02
C ARG A 103 1.19 -0.64 -14.71
N PRO A 104 -0.06 -0.92 -15.11
CA PRO A 104 -1.18 -0.04 -14.77
C PRO A 104 -1.39 0.10 -13.26
N LEU A 105 -1.22 -0.99 -12.48
CA LEU A 105 -1.37 -0.96 -11.02
C LEU A 105 -0.35 -0.05 -10.32
N LEU A 106 0.77 0.23 -10.98
CA LEU A 106 1.85 1.04 -10.44
C LEU A 106 1.75 2.52 -10.81
N HIS A 107 0.88 2.88 -11.76
CA HIS A 107 0.59 4.26 -12.13
C HIS A 107 -0.33 4.91 -11.08
N ASN A 108 0.22 5.15 -9.89
CA ASN A 108 -0.51 5.76 -8.78
C ASN A 108 0.43 6.66 -7.97
N MET A 109 -0.15 7.55 -7.16
CA MET A 109 0.61 8.57 -6.42
C MET A 109 1.67 7.99 -5.47
N LEU A 110 1.50 6.77 -4.95
CA LEU A 110 2.48 6.18 -4.03
C LEU A 110 3.83 5.94 -4.71
N ASN A 111 3.84 5.70 -6.02
CA ASN A 111 5.05 5.39 -6.79
C ASN A 111 5.59 6.60 -7.58
N MET A 112 5.05 7.80 -7.35
CA MET A 112 5.45 9.02 -8.03
C MET A 112 6.16 9.98 -7.08
N ASP A 113 7.01 10.82 -7.66
CA ASP A 113 7.59 12.01 -7.02
C ASP A 113 6.95 13.26 -7.61
N ASP A 114 7.26 14.43 -7.05
CA ASP A 114 6.77 15.69 -7.60
C ASP A 114 7.42 16.01 -8.97
N PRO A 115 6.69 16.65 -9.90
CA PRO A 115 5.36 17.26 -9.75
C PRO A 115 4.17 16.30 -9.90
N ASP A 116 4.37 15.10 -10.46
CA ASP A 116 3.29 14.16 -10.78
C ASP A 116 2.54 13.67 -9.53
N HIS A 117 3.25 13.47 -8.41
CA HIS A 117 2.63 13.11 -7.14
C HIS A 117 1.65 14.18 -6.66
N ARG A 118 2.03 15.48 -6.66
CA ARG A 118 1.11 16.57 -6.30
C ARG A 118 -0.13 16.60 -7.20
N ARG A 119 0.04 16.45 -8.51
CA ARG A 119 -1.05 16.41 -9.49
C ARG A 119 -2.06 15.30 -9.17
N LEU A 120 -1.58 14.06 -9.04
CA LEU A 120 -2.42 12.92 -8.69
C LEU A 120 -3.06 13.06 -7.31
N ARG A 121 -2.31 13.55 -6.33
CA ARG A 121 -2.81 13.76 -4.96
C ARG A 121 -3.94 14.80 -4.93
N ASN A 122 -3.83 15.89 -5.70
CA ASN A 122 -4.87 16.91 -5.78
C ASN A 122 -6.17 16.34 -6.35
N LEU A 123 -6.10 15.58 -7.44
CA LEU A 123 -7.26 14.91 -8.05
C LEU A 123 -7.94 13.97 -7.05
N VAL A 124 -7.17 13.12 -6.37
CA VAL A 124 -7.71 12.20 -5.36
C VAL A 124 -8.31 12.94 -4.17
N HIS A 125 -7.69 14.04 -3.72
CA HIS A 125 -8.18 14.81 -2.58
C HIS A 125 -9.55 15.47 -2.85
N LYS A 126 -9.87 15.76 -4.12
CA LYS A 126 -11.21 16.22 -4.52
C LYS A 126 -12.27 15.13 -4.38
N ALA A 127 -11.87 13.87 -4.61
CA ALA A 127 -12.75 12.72 -4.47
C ALA A 127 -12.85 12.23 -3.01
N PHE A 128 -11.74 12.23 -2.26
CA PHE A 128 -11.63 11.64 -0.92
C PHE A 128 -11.72 12.71 0.19
N THR A 129 -12.87 13.35 0.31
CA THR A 129 -13.07 14.49 1.23
C THR A 129 -13.45 14.06 2.65
N PRO A 130 -13.16 14.88 3.69
CA PRO A 130 -13.65 14.61 5.04
C PRO A 130 -15.17 14.41 5.13
N ARG A 131 -15.93 15.13 4.30
CA ARG A 131 -17.39 14.98 4.22
C ARG A 131 -17.80 13.59 3.73
N MET A 132 -17.14 13.07 2.70
CA MET A 132 -17.38 11.70 2.22
C MET A 132 -17.12 10.70 3.33
N ILE A 133 -16.00 10.83 4.06
CA ILE A 133 -15.65 9.92 5.15
C ILE A 133 -16.66 9.99 6.31
N MET A 134 -17.07 11.19 6.70
CA MET A 134 -18.10 11.38 7.72
C MET A 134 -19.44 10.74 7.32
N GLY A 135 -19.79 10.77 6.03
CA GLY A 135 -20.99 10.11 5.51
C GLY A 135 -20.96 8.59 5.62
N LEU A 136 -19.79 7.98 5.86
CA LEU A 136 -19.65 6.52 6.00
C LEU A 136 -19.78 6.05 7.45
N VAL A 137 -19.79 6.94 8.44
CA VAL A 137 -19.73 6.57 9.87
C VAL A 137 -20.86 5.61 10.24
N GLU A 138 -22.12 6.01 10.00
CA GLU A 138 -23.28 5.17 10.31
C GLU A 138 -23.24 3.82 9.58
N ARG A 139 -22.73 3.82 8.34
CA ARG A 139 -22.61 2.60 7.54
C ARG A 139 -21.54 1.66 8.09
N ILE A 140 -20.38 2.20 8.49
CA ILE A 140 -19.29 1.44 9.10
C ILE A 140 -19.76 0.84 10.43
N GLU A 141 -20.49 1.60 11.24
CA GLU A 141 -21.09 1.13 12.50
C GLU A 141 -22.07 -0.03 12.26
N ALA A 142 -22.94 0.10 11.25
CA ALA A 142 -23.86 -0.98 10.88
C ALA A 142 -23.11 -2.26 10.47
N ILE A 143 -22.09 -2.15 9.62
CA ILE A 143 -21.26 -3.30 9.21
C ILE A 143 -20.55 -3.91 10.42
N ALA A 144 -20.00 -3.09 11.31
CA ALA A 144 -19.34 -3.54 12.51
C ALA A 144 -20.29 -4.33 13.42
N ASN A 145 -21.48 -3.80 13.68
CA ASN A 145 -22.50 -4.45 14.50
C ASN A 145 -22.96 -5.79 13.88
N GLU A 146 -23.23 -5.82 12.56
CA GLU A 146 -23.59 -7.06 11.86
C GLU A 146 -22.51 -8.15 11.95
N LEU A 147 -21.23 -7.75 11.99
CA LEU A 147 -20.10 -8.68 12.16
C LEU A 147 -19.98 -9.14 13.62
N LEU A 148 -20.15 -8.24 14.57
CA LEU A 148 -20.11 -8.55 16.00
C LEU A 148 -21.25 -9.46 16.41
N ASP A 149 -22.49 -9.18 15.99
CA ASP A 149 -23.67 -10.01 16.29
C ASP A 149 -23.48 -11.46 15.87
N ARG A 150 -22.83 -11.69 14.73
CA ARG A 150 -22.48 -13.04 14.26
C ARG A 150 -21.33 -13.67 15.04
N ALA A 151 -20.38 -12.86 15.48
CA ALA A 151 -19.22 -13.32 16.24
C ALA A 151 -19.59 -13.73 17.67
N ILE A 152 -20.38 -12.92 18.37
CA ILE A 152 -20.75 -13.15 19.79
C ILE A 152 -21.65 -14.37 19.99
N ALA A 153 -22.24 -14.90 18.92
CA ALA A 153 -22.98 -16.16 18.96
C ALA A 153 -22.08 -17.39 19.25
N GLN A 154 -20.75 -17.21 19.22
CA GLN A 154 -19.75 -18.26 19.47
C GLN A 154 -19.00 -18.00 20.78
N GLU A 155 -18.71 -19.04 21.55
CA GLU A 155 -17.92 -18.94 22.80
C GLU A 155 -16.47 -18.50 22.53
N ARG A 156 -15.92 -18.86 21.36
CA ARG A 156 -14.58 -18.49 20.91
C ARG A 156 -14.64 -17.94 19.50
N VAL A 157 -13.99 -16.80 19.29
CA VAL A 157 -14.00 -16.09 18.02
C VAL A 157 -12.58 -15.87 17.52
N ASP A 158 -12.32 -16.28 16.28
CA ASP A 158 -11.17 -15.81 15.51
C ASP A 158 -11.46 -14.38 15.04
N LEU A 159 -11.00 -13.38 15.82
CA LEU A 159 -11.24 -11.96 15.55
C LEU A 159 -10.85 -11.55 14.13
N ILE A 160 -9.75 -12.11 13.61
CA ILE A 160 -9.24 -11.78 12.29
C ILE A 160 -10.25 -12.19 11.23
N LYS A 161 -10.72 -13.44 11.27
CA LYS A 161 -11.69 -13.94 10.29
C LYS A 161 -13.08 -13.37 10.48
N ALA A 162 -13.52 -13.19 11.72
CA ALA A 162 -14.88 -12.81 12.05
C ALA A 162 -15.13 -11.30 11.91
N PHE A 163 -14.11 -10.45 12.13
CA PHE A 163 -14.29 -9.00 12.21
C PHE A 163 -13.22 -8.21 11.46
N ALA A 164 -11.93 -8.40 11.80
CA ALA A 164 -10.86 -7.51 11.34
C ALA A 164 -10.63 -7.58 9.82
N MET A 165 -10.77 -8.76 9.20
CA MET A 165 -10.74 -8.94 7.74
C MET A 165 -12.00 -8.43 7.02
N PRO A 166 -13.21 -8.88 7.39
CA PRO A 166 -14.42 -8.52 6.62
C PRO A 166 -14.77 -7.04 6.68
N LEU A 167 -14.52 -6.34 7.80
CA LEU A 167 -14.91 -4.93 7.95
C LEU A 167 -14.21 -4.02 6.93
N PRO A 168 -12.86 -3.93 6.85
CA PRO A 168 -12.22 -2.98 5.94
C PRO A 168 -12.47 -3.30 4.47
N VAL A 169 -12.53 -4.59 4.10
CA VAL A 169 -12.85 -5.02 2.73
C VAL A 169 -14.24 -4.56 2.32
N THR A 170 -15.22 -4.71 3.20
CA THR A 170 -16.61 -4.33 2.89
C THR A 170 -16.72 -2.83 2.72
N VAL A 171 -16.08 -2.07 3.61
CA VAL A 171 -16.08 -0.59 3.57
C VAL A 171 -15.42 -0.08 2.29
N ILE A 172 -14.20 -0.53 1.96
CA ILE A 172 -13.51 -0.02 0.78
C ILE A 172 -14.18 -0.46 -0.53
N ALA A 173 -14.78 -1.66 -0.57
CA ALA A 173 -15.56 -2.12 -1.72
C ALA A 173 -16.83 -1.29 -1.91
N GLU A 174 -17.54 -0.96 -0.82
CA GLU A 174 -18.69 -0.04 -0.86
C GLU A 174 -18.27 1.35 -1.34
N MET A 175 -17.20 1.90 -0.78
CA MET A 175 -16.68 3.21 -1.19
C MET A 175 -16.33 3.26 -2.67
N ILE A 176 -15.69 2.23 -3.23
CA ILE A 176 -15.34 2.16 -4.66
C ILE A 176 -16.59 2.01 -5.55
N GLY A 177 -17.73 1.55 -5.01
CA GLY A 177 -18.95 1.30 -5.78
C GLY A 177 -19.10 -0.15 -6.27
N ILE A 178 -18.41 -1.10 -5.63
CA ILE A 178 -18.46 -2.52 -5.98
C ILE A 178 -19.81 -3.11 -5.52
N PRO A 179 -20.62 -3.68 -6.43
CA PRO A 179 -21.89 -4.29 -6.09
C PRO A 179 -21.74 -5.39 -5.02
N PRO A 180 -22.71 -5.53 -4.09
CA PRO A 180 -22.67 -6.54 -3.03
C PRO A 180 -22.37 -7.96 -3.53
N ALA A 181 -22.94 -8.35 -4.67
CA ALA A 181 -22.76 -9.68 -5.28
C ALA A 181 -21.29 -9.97 -5.67
N ASP A 182 -20.52 -8.92 -5.96
CA ASP A 182 -19.16 -9.05 -6.48
C ASP A 182 -18.08 -8.92 -5.41
N ARG A 183 -18.41 -8.46 -4.19
CA ARG A 183 -17.40 -8.15 -3.15
C ARG A 183 -16.54 -9.36 -2.79
N MET A 184 -17.13 -10.55 -2.72
CA MET A 184 -16.39 -11.80 -2.46
C MET A 184 -15.47 -12.19 -3.61
N TYR A 185 -15.90 -11.97 -4.86
CA TYR A 185 -15.05 -12.18 -6.03
C TYR A 185 -13.88 -11.21 -6.03
N PHE A 186 -14.17 -9.93 -5.77
CA PHE A 186 -13.18 -8.86 -5.75
C PHE A 186 -12.14 -9.05 -4.64
N ARG A 187 -12.57 -9.42 -3.43
CA ARG A 187 -11.66 -9.79 -2.33
C ARG A 187 -10.67 -10.87 -2.74
N ARG A 188 -11.15 -11.98 -3.33
CA ARG A 188 -10.29 -13.08 -3.79
C ARG A 188 -9.32 -12.64 -4.89
N LEU A 189 -9.71 -11.70 -5.75
CA LEU A 189 -8.80 -11.12 -6.73
C LEU A 189 -7.67 -10.36 -6.06
N THR A 190 -8.00 -9.47 -5.12
CA THR A 190 -7.00 -8.65 -4.41
C THR A 190 -6.01 -9.50 -3.61
N GLU A 191 -6.50 -10.51 -2.86
CA GLU A 191 -5.66 -11.46 -2.13
C GLU A 191 -4.68 -12.23 -3.05
N ARG A 192 -5.08 -12.48 -4.31
CA ARG A 192 -4.22 -13.13 -5.30
C ARG A 192 -3.23 -12.19 -5.98
N ILE A 193 -3.45 -10.88 -5.90
CA ILE A 193 -2.55 -9.86 -6.47
C ILE A 193 -1.51 -9.41 -5.45
N ILE A 194 -1.90 -9.27 -4.18
CA ILE A 194 -0.99 -8.91 -3.09
C ILE A 194 -0.21 -10.15 -2.68
N VAL A 195 0.91 -10.39 -3.35
CA VAL A 195 1.80 -11.51 -3.08
C VAL A 195 3.19 -11.03 -2.72
N SER A 196 3.96 -11.87 -2.02
CA SER A 196 5.39 -11.62 -1.82
C SER A 196 6.05 -11.38 -3.18
N PRO A 197 6.86 -10.31 -3.35
CA PRO A 197 7.38 -9.87 -4.64
C PRO A 197 8.54 -10.77 -5.10
N THR A 198 8.22 -12.01 -5.43
CA THR A 198 9.11 -12.97 -6.08
C THR A 198 8.67 -13.15 -7.54
N PRO A 199 9.59 -13.46 -8.48
CA PRO A 199 9.22 -13.68 -9.87
C PRO A 199 8.11 -14.74 -10.03
N LEU A 200 8.22 -15.86 -9.32
CA LEU A 200 7.25 -16.96 -9.42
C LEU A 200 5.84 -16.53 -8.97
N ASN A 201 5.74 -15.88 -7.80
CA ASN A 201 4.46 -15.44 -7.27
C ASN A 201 3.82 -14.39 -8.18
N MET A 202 4.60 -13.40 -8.63
CA MET A 202 4.08 -12.34 -9.48
C MET A 202 3.59 -12.87 -10.83
N VAL A 203 4.29 -13.84 -11.43
CA VAL A 203 3.86 -14.52 -12.66
C VAL A 203 2.56 -15.30 -12.42
N GLY A 204 2.45 -16.04 -11.32
CA GLY A 204 1.23 -16.78 -10.96
C GLY A 204 0.01 -15.88 -10.72
N ALA A 205 0.23 -14.63 -10.31
CA ALA A 205 -0.80 -13.63 -10.05
C ALA A 205 -1.25 -12.83 -11.28
N ILE A 206 -0.57 -12.97 -12.44
CA ILE A 206 -0.93 -12.30 -13.70
C ILE A 206 -2.43 -12.47 -14.06
N PRO A 207 -3.03 -13.67 -14.01
CA PRO A 207 -4.45 -13.82 -14.34
C PRO A 207 -5.37 -13.00 -13.43
N ALA A 208 -5.05 -12.88 -12.14
CA ALA A 208 -5.82 -12.08 -11.19
C ALA A 208 -5.69 -10.58 -11.50
N VAL A 209 -4.48 -10.11 -11.86
CA VAL A 209 -4.25 -8.73 -12.30
C VAL A 209 -5.10 -8.40 -13.53
N TRP A 210 -5.11 -9.26 -14.55
CA TRP A 210 -5.94 -9.04 -15.74
C TRP A 210 -7.43 -9.01 -15.43
N GLN A 211 -7.91 -9.92 -14.57
CA GLN A 211 -9.30 -9.96 -14.15
C GLN A 211 -9.69 -8.69 -13.38
N PHE A 212 -8.84 -8.23 -12.47
CA PHE A 212 -9.03 -6.98 -11.74
C PHE A 212 -9.11 -5.77 -12.68
N LEU A 213 -8.12 -5.61 -13.58
CA LEU A 213 -8.10 -4.49 -14.52
C LEU A 213 -9.34 -4.50 -15.43
N ARG A 214 -9.75 -5.67 -15.92
CA ARG A 214 -10.96 -5.81 -16.73
C ARG A 214 -12.23 -5.45 -15.94
N TYR A 215 -12.31 -5.87 -14.68
CA TYR A 215 -13.44 -5.58 -13.82
C TYR A 215 -13.58 -4.08 -13.55
N ILE A 216 -12.49 -3.43 -13.12
CA ILE A 216 -12.52 -1.99 -12.83
C ILE A 216 -12.77 -1.15 -14.10
N ARG A 217 -12.22 -1.54 -15.26
CA ARG A 217 -12.56 -0.89 -16.54
C ARG A 217 -14.05 -0.96 -16.83
N GLY A 218 -14.64 -2.15 -16.75
CA GLY A 218 -16.07 -2.32 -16.99
C GLY A 218 -16.93 -1.53 -16.00
N LEU A 219 -16.54 -1.48 -14.73
CA LEU A 219 -17.23 -0.67 -13.71
C LEU A 219 -17.07 0.83 -14.01
N ALA A 220 -15.88 1.28 -14.42
CA ALA A 220 -15.64 2.66 -14.80
C ALA A 220 -16.46 3.08 -16.02
N ASP A 221 -16.59 2.21 -17.03
CA ASP A 221 -17.43 2.46 -18.21
C ASP A 221 -18.91 2.57 -17.83
N GLN A 222 -19.38 1.74 -16.90
CA GLN A 222 -20.73 1.87 -16.34
C GLN A 222 -20.90 3.22 -15.63
N ARG A 223 -19.94 3.66 -14.81
CA ARG A 223 -20.01 4.95 -14.12
C ARG A 223 -19.88 6.17 -15.03
N ARG A 224 -19.21 6.04 -16.18
CA ARG A 224 -19.21 7.08 -17.21
C ARG A 224 -20.58 7.25 -17.86
N ALA A 225 -21.30 6.15 -18.05
CA ALA A 225 -22.64 6.16 -18.63
C ALA A 225 -23.74 6.54 -17.62
N ASP A 226 -23.60 6.06 -16.38
CA ASP A 226 -24.56 6.24 -15.29
C ASP A 226 -23.82 6.51 -13.96
N PRO A 227 -23.41 7.78 -13.71
CA PRO A 227 -22.71 8.19 -12.50
C PRO A 227 -23.46 7.84 -11.22
N GLN A 228 -22.75 7.33 -10.21
CA GLN A 228 -23.31 6.99 -8.90
C GLN A 228 -22.66 7.80 -7.79
N ASP A 229 -23.21 7.76 -6.58
CA ASP A 229 -22.60 8.37 -5.39
C ASP A 229 -21.51 7.44 -4.80
N ASP A 230 -20.42 7.27 -5.54
CA ASP A 230 -19.28 6.45 -5.13
C ASP A 230 -17.92 7.06 -5.52
N LEU A 231 -16.86 6.56 -4.88
CA LEU A 231 -15.49 7.06 -5.05
C LEU A 231 -14.99 6.87 -6.48
N LEU A 232 -15.42 5.80 -7.18
CA LEU A 232 -15.02 5.60 -8.57
C LEU A 232 -15.59 6.68 -9.48
N THR A 233 -16.87 7.02 -9.31
CA THR A 233 -17.51 8.14 -10.01
C THR A 233 -16.79 9.44 -9.70
N ALA A 234 -16.51 9.71 -8.42
CA ALA A 234 -15.80 10.92 -7.99
C ALA A 234 -14.38 11.02 -8.58
N LEU A 235 -13.65 9.90 -8.69
CA LEU A 235 -12.33 9.87 -9.32
C LEU A 235 -12.38 10.05 -10.84
N ILE A 236 -13.40 9.50 -11.52
CA ILE A 236 -13.62 9.69 -12.96
C ILE A 236 -13.92 11.15 -13.28
N GLN A 237 -14.70 11.81 -12.43
CA GLN A 237 -15.11 13.21 -12.61
C GLN A 237 -14.13 14.22 -12.01
N ALA A 238 -13.09 13.76 -11.29
CA ALA A 238 -12.12 14.64 -10.68
C ALA A 238 -11.32 15.40 -11.75
N GLU A 239 -11.40 16.72 -11.71
CA GLU A 239 -10.62 17.62 -12.56
C GLU A 239 -9.89 18.66 -11.70
N ASP A 240 -8.61 18.93 -12.01
CA ASP A 240 -7.81 19.96 -11.38
C ASP A 240 -7.01 20.74 -12.42
N ALA A 241 -7.23 22.06 -12.50
CA ALA A 241 -6.58 22.93 -13.50
C ALA A 241 -6.69 22.43 -14.96
N GLY A 242 -7.83 21.84 -15.33
CA GLY A 242 -8.06 21.28 -16.68
C GLY A 242 -7.48 19.89 -16.90
N ASP A 243 -6.93 19.27 -15.85
CA ASP A 243 -6.30 17.95 -15.89
C ASP A 243 -7.15 16.89 -15.17
N GLN A 244 -7.08 15.65 -15.64
CA GLN A 244 -7.88 14.52 -15.18
C GLN A 244 -7.00 13.26 -15.03
N LEU A 245 -7.56 12.21 -14.41
CA LEU A 245 -6.87 10.92 -14.37
C LEU A 245 -6.94 10.27 -15.75
N THR A 246 -5.79 9.85 -16.28
CA THR A 246 -5.76 8.91 -17.40
C THR A 246 -6.33 7.56 -16.97
N GLU A 247 -6.70 6.70 -17.93
CA GLU A 247 -7.25 5.38 -17.61
C GLU A 247 -6.30 4.55 -16.73
N ASP A 248 -5.01 4.50 -17.08
CA ASP A 248 -4.02 3.77 -16.29
C ASP A 248 -3.87 4.35 -14.88
N GLU A 249 -3.95 5.68 -14.72
CA GLU A 249 -3.87 6.33 -13.41
C GLU A 249 -5.12 6.09 -12.57
N LEU A 250 -6.31 6.07 -13.18
CA LEU A 250 -7.55 5.69 -12.51
C LEU A 250 -7.45 4.24 -11.99
N LEU A 251 -7.03 3.30 -12.84
CA LEU A 251 -6.88 1.88 -12.47
C LEU A 251 -5.83 1.71 -11.35
N GLY A 252 -4.68 2.37 -11.48
CA GLY A 252 -3.63 2.35 -10.46
C GLY A 252 -4.08 2.98 -9.15
N MET A 253 -4.86 4.06 -9.20
CA MET A 253 -5.36 4.74 -8.01
C MET A 253 -6.41 3.91 -7.27
N VAL A 254 -7.37 3.31 -7.97
CA VAL A 254 -8.35 2.40 -7.38
C VAL A 254 -7.65 1.21 -6.72
N PHE A 255 -6.63 0.66 -7.37
CA PHE A 255 -5.81 -0.39 -6.78
C PHE A 255 -5.08 0.07 -5.51
N LEU A 256 -4.44 1.25 -5.54
CA LEU A 256 -3.76 1.82 -4.37
C LEU A 256 -4.72 1.99 -3.19
N LEU A 257 -5.88 2.61 -3.40
CA LEU A 257 -6.86 2.88 -2.35
C LEU A 257 -7.38 1.57 -1.74
N LEU A 258 -7.63 0.58 -2.58
CA LEU A 258 -8.04 -0.75 -2.16
C LEU A 258 -7.00 -1.44 -1.27
N VAL A 259 -5.75 -1.53 -1.73
CA VAL A 259 -4.69 -2.22 -0.98
C VAL A 259 -4.35 -1.47 0.30
N ALA A 260 -4.30 -0.14 0.24
CA ALA A 260 -4.02 0.70 1.40
C ALA A 260 -5.10 0.56 2.47
N GLY A 261 -6.38 0.58 2.08
CA GLY A 261 -7.52 0.51 3.00
C GLY A 261 -7.80 -0.88 3.57
N HIS A 262 -7.26 -1.94 2.95
CA HIS A 262 -7.51 -3.32 3.36
C HIS A 262 -6.51 -3.79 4.42
N GLU A 263 -5.34 -4.29 4.04
CA GLU A 263 -4.46 -5.04 4.95
C GLU A 263 -3.95 -4.23 6.15
N THR A 264 -3.68 -2.93 5.95
CA THR A 264 -3.19 -2.08 7.04
C THR A 264 -4.24 -1.88 8.13
N THR A 265 -5.50 -1.72 7.74
CA THR A 265 -6.65 -1.56 8.65
C THR A 265 -6.97 -2.87 9.39
N VAL A 266 -6.85 -4.02 8.70
CA VAL A 266 -6.95 -5.35 9.36
C VAL A 266 -5.92 -5.45 10.49
N ASN A 267 -4.66 -5.12 10.17
CA ASN A 267 -3.57 -5.16 11.14
C ASN A 267 -3.74 -4.16 12.28
N LEU A 268 -4.30 -2.98 12.00
CA LEU A 268 -4.64 -2.00 13.04
C LEU A 268 -5.66 -2.57 14.02
N ILE A 269 -6.77 -3.14 13.52
CA ILE A 269 -7.82 -3.72 14.36
C ILE A 269 -7.28 -4.90 15.16
N GLY A 270 -6.57 -5.82 14.50
CA GLY A 270 -6.02 -7.03 15.13
C GLY A 270 -4.99 -6.70 16.22
N ASN A 271 -3.96 -5.92 15.88
CA ASN A 271 -2.91 -5.56 16.84
C ASN A 271 -3.41 -4.59 17.91
N GLY A 272 -4.32 -3.68 17.55
CA GLY A 272 -4.95 -2.77 18.51
C GLY A 272 -5.77 -3.52 19.54
N THR A 273 -6.56 -4.51 19.12
CA THR A 273 -7.31 -5.36 20.04
C THR A 273 -6.38 -6.19 20.93
N LEU A 274 -5.33 -6.78 20.34
CA LEU A 274 -4.32 -7.52 21.11
C LEU A 274 -3.63 -6.64 22.17
N ALA A 275 -3.37 -5.37 21.86
CA ALA A 275 -2.75 -4.44 22.81
C ALA A 275 -3.69 -3.98 23.94
N LEU A 276 -5.00 -4.14 23.79
CA LEU A 276 -6.01 -3.79 24.79
C LEU A 276 -6.34 -4.95 25.75
N LEU A 277 -6.02 -6.19 25.37
CA LEU A 277 -6.20 -7.40 26.18
C LEU A 277 -5.00 -7.63 27.12
#